data_AF-C3Z0W2-F1
#
_entry.id   AF-C3Z0W2-F1
#
_cell.length_a   1.000
_cell.length_b   1.000
_cell.length_c   1.000
_cell.angle_alpha   90.00
_cell.angle_beta   90.00
_cell.angle_gamma   90.00
#
_symmetry.space_group_name_H-M   'P 1'
#
loop_
_entity.id
_entity.type
_entity.pdbx_description
1 polymer ?
#
loop_
_entity_poly.entity_id
_entity_poly.type
_entity_poly.pdbx_seq_one_letter_code
_entity_poly.pdbx_strand_id
1 'polypeptide(L)'
;MLRKAQENLSTIRTSRALVVIVACLAIFTDTILDTVVAYIMLAETFTDNTERAKTIGLVQTGMTLGALVGPVIGGVMYQFLGYKSPFLLIAGMTVVDGVLRLLLPRKSELAAVEEEEDYSILNFLQDPYVMTTAGLALVPSAVGYVIGAFLSSKLVEMAGWHGSRYGSAFAISETAVCTATVVGLGIGGFLLNSVGFFWMMLGAGTFNILLSPLAILLRNPPSKEKKEKLEFLQGFLQEAFFLQEFLQENPFPAGMLQVFLQKFLQEKGPNILAACFFNLLAATK
;
A
#
# COMPACT_ATOMS: atom_id res chain seq x y z
N MET A 1 -41.52 7.36 14.56
CA MET A 1 -40.49 8.27 14.01
C MET A 1 -39.10 7.63 13.96
N LEU A 2 -38.60 6.99 15.04
CA LEU A 2 -37.29 6.30 15.06
C LEU A 2 -37.10 5.26 13.94
N ARG A 3 -38.15 4.49 13.62
CA ARG A 3 -38.11 3.48 12.54
C ARG A 3 -37.89 4.08 11.14
N LYS A 4 -38.57 5.20 10.82
CA LYS A 4 -38.39 5.95 9.57
C LYS A 4 -37.01 6.63 9.49
N ALA A 5 -36.49 7.11 10.62
CA ALA A 5 -35.14 7.67 10.69
C ALA A 5 -34.08 6.57 10.46
N GLN A 6 -34.24 5.38 11.03
CA GLN A 6 -33.37 4.23 10.79
C GLN A 6 -33.46 3.70 9.35
N GLU A 7 -34.65 3.64 8.77
CA GLU A 7 -34.84 3.31 7.35
C GLU A 7 -34.09 4.30 6.46
N ASN A 8 -34.32 5.61 6.63
CA ASN A 8 -33.64 6.63 5.84
C ASN A 8 -32.11 6.58 6.02
N LEU A 9 -31.60 6.36 7.23
CA LEU A 9 -30.16 6.17 7.49
C LEU A 9 -29.60 4.93 6.79
N SER A 10 -30.35 3.82 6.74
CA SER A 10 -29.95 2.61 6.02
C SER A 10 -29.96 2.80 4.51
N THR A 11 -30.93 3.56 3.97
CA THR A 11 -31.01 3.95 2.56
C THR A 11 -29.87 4.89 2.18
N ILE A 12 -29.51 5.84 3.05
CA ILE A 12 -28.36 6.75 2.86
C ILE A 12 -27.04 5.99 2.87
N ARG A 13 -26.84 5.06 3.83
CA ARG A 13 -25.62 4.25 3.96
C ARG A 13 -25.38 3.33 2.75
N THR A 14 -26.44 2.95 2.04
CA THR A 14 -26.38 2.05 0.87
C THR A 14 -26.50 2.81 -0.45
N SER A 15 -26.60 4.14 -0.42
CA SER A 15 -26.77 4.94 -1.62
C SER A 15 -25.45 5.03 -2.38
N ARG A 16 -25.44 4.48 -3.60
CA ARG A 16 -24.31 4.58 -4.54
C ARG A 16 -23.91 6.04 -4.79
N ALA A 17 -24.85 6.97 -4.65
CA ALA A 17 -24.59 8.41 -4.76
C ALA A 17 -23.67 8.93 -3.64
N LEU A 18 -23.78 8.43 -2.41
CA LEU A 18 -22.91 8.83 -1.30
C LEU A 18 -21.46 8.42 -1.58
N VAL A 19 -21.26 7.21 -2.12
CA VAL A 19 -19.92 6.72 -2.50
C VAL A 19 -19.30 7.61 -3.58
N VAL A 20 -20.08 7.99 -4.59
CA VAL A 20 -19.62 8.90 -5.65
C VAL A 20 -19.24 10.26 -5.10
N ILE A 21 -20.08 10.85 -4.23
CA ILE A 21 -19.79 12.15 -3.61
C ILE A 21 -18.50 12.08 -2.79
N VAL A 22 -18.33 11.05 -1.96
CA VAL A 22 -17.12 10.87 -1.15
C VAL A 22 -15.90 10.68 -2.03
N ALA A 23 -16.00 9.90 -3.11
CA ALA A 23 -14.91 9.71 -4.05
C ALA A 23 -14.52 11.03 -4.75
N CYS A 24 -15.50 11.81 -5.22
CA CYS A 24 -15.24 13.12 -5.84
C CYS A 24 -14.57 14.09 -4.87
N LEU A 25 -15.04 14.15 -3.62
CA LEU A 25 -14.43 15.00 -2.60
C LEU A 25 -12.99 14.56 -2.30
N ALA A 26 -12.75 13.25 -2.18
CA ALA A 26 -11.41 12.72 -1.95
C ALA A 26 -10.44 13.08 -3.08
N ILE A 27 -10.86 12.91 -4.35
CA ILE A 27 -10.07 13.28 -5.52
C ILE A 27 -9.74 14.78 -5.50
N PHE A 28 -10.73 15.61 -5.17
CA PHE A 28 -10.56 17.05 -5.13
C PHE A 28 -9.56 17.48 -4.06
N THR A 29 -9.66 16.93 -2.84
CA THR A 29 -8.72 17.24 -1.74
C THR A 29 -7.30 16.77 -2.05
N ASP A 30 -7.14 15.54 -2.52
CA ASP A 30 -5.83 14.93 -2.80
C ASP A 30 -5.11 15.67 -3.94
N THR A 31 -5.82 15.96 -5.03
CA THR A 31 -5.19 16.59 -6.21
C THR A 31 -4.85 18.05 -5.94
N ILE A 32 -5.78 18.84 -5.40
CA ILE A 32 -5.60 20.30 -5.37
C ILE A 32 -4.80 20.75 -4.15
N LEU A 33 -5.14 20.26 -2.95
CA LEU A 33 -4.54 20.77 -1.73
C LEU A 33 -3.18 20.14 -1.44
N ASP A 34 -3.06 18.83 -1.68
CA ASP A 34 -1.84 18.12 -1.33
C ASP A 34 -0.79 18.23 -2.43
N THR A 35 -1.14 18.00 -3.71
CA THR A 35 -0.11 17.99 -4.77
C THR A 35 0.20 19.37 -5.35
N VAL A 36 -0.80 20.12 -5.83
CA VAL A 36 -0.56 21.38 -6.54
C VAL A 36 0.02 22.46 -5.62
N VAL A 37 -0.62 22.70 -4.47
CA VAL A 37 -0.14 23.73 -3.52
C VAL A 37 1.24 23.40 -2.99
N ALA A 38 1.52 22.14 -2.63
CA ALA A 38 2.84 21.76 -2.13
C ALA A 38 3.92 21.98 -3.18
N TYR A 39 3.70 21.60 -4.44
CA TYR A 39 4.71 21.79 -5.49
C TYR A 39 4.94 23.26 -5.85
N ILE A 40 3.90 24.10 -5.86
CA ILE A 40 4.06 25.55 -6.07
C ILE A 40 4.89 26.15 -4.93
N MET A 41 4.54 25.84 -3.68
CA MET A 41 5.28 26.33 -2.51
C MET A 41 6.76 25.91 -2.54
N LEU A 42 7.05 24.66 -2.94
CA LEU A 42 8.43 24.18 -3.08
C LEU A 42 9.15 24.85 -4.25
N ALA A 43 8.46 25.10 -5.37
CA ALA A 43 9.03 25.77 -6.53
C ALA A 43 9.39 27.24 -6.24
N GLU A 44 8.58 27.94 -5.45
CA GLU A 44 8.87 29.31 -4.98
C GLU A 44 9.99 29.34 -3.93
N THR A 45 10.08 28.31 -3.07
CA THR A 45 11.04 28.29 -1.96
C THR A 45 12.44 27.89 -2.41
N PHE A 46 12.57 26.93 -3.33
CA PHE A 46 13.84 26.37 -3.78
C PHE A 46 14.11 26.75 -5.24
N THR A 47 15.01 27.71 -5.45
CA THR A 47 15.41 28.18 -6.79
C THR A 47 16.41 27.25 -7.48
N ASP A 48 17.27 26.56 -6.72
CA ASP A 48 18.18 25.56 -7.28
C ASP A 48 17.41 24.30 -7.72
N ASN A 49 17.61 23.89 -8.98
CA ASN A 49 16.92 22.74 -9.58
C ASN A 49 17.23 21.42 -8.85
N THR A 50 18.47 21.25 -8.36
CA THR A 50 18.90 20.01 -7.72
C THR A 50 18.32 19.90 -6.31
N GLU A 51 18.41 20.97 -5.54
CA GLU A 51 17.84 21.06 -4.19
C GLU A 51 16.30 20.97 -4.22
N ARG A 52 15.67 21.63 -5.20
CA ARG A 52 14.22 21.53 -5.45
C ARG A 52 13.80 20.10 -5.73
N ALA A 53 14.47 19.40 -6.65
CA ALA A 53 14.14 18.01 -6.99
C ALA A 53 14.31 17.06 -5.80
N LYS A 54 15.36 17.24 -4.99
CA LYS A 54 15.57 16.45 -3.76
C LYS A 54 14.46 16.68 -2.73
N THR A 55 14.07 17.94 -2.53
CA THR A 55 13.04 18.30 -1.55
C THR A 55 11.67 17.83 -1.98
N ILE A 56 11.34 17.96 -3.27
CA ILE A 56 10.12 17.38 -3.87
C ILE A 56 10.06 15.87 -3.62
N GLY A 57 11.13 15.14 -3.89
CA GLY A 57 11.20 13.69 -3.63
C GLY A 57 10.99 13.34 -2.15
N LEU A 58 11.59 14.11 -1.24
CA LEU A 58 11.41 13.93 0.20
C LEU A 58 9.96 14.17 0.65
N VAL A 59 9.35 15.27 0.22
CA VAL A 59 7.95 15.60 0.54
C VAL A 59 7.00 14.54 -0.02
N GLN A 60 7.21 14.10 -1.26
CA GLN A 60 6.39 13.08 -1.89
C GLN A 60 6.53 11.70 -1.22
N THR A 61 7.74 11.39 -0.71
CA THR A 61 7.98 10.20 0.12
C THR A 61 7.18 10.28 1.43
N GLY A 62 7.18 11.45 2.09
CA GLY A 62 6.36 11.72 3.28
C GLY A 62 4.85 11.57 3.04
N MET A 63 4.35 12.08 1.93
CA MET A 63 2.94 11.93 1.52
C MET A 63 2.56 10.45 1.35
N THR A 64 3.40 9.68 0.65
CA THR A 64 3.17 8.25 0.42
C THR A 64 3.26 7.44 1.72
N LEU A 65 4.19 7.79 2.62
CA LEU A 65 4.26 7.22 3.97
C LEU A 65 3.00 7.52 4.78
N GLY A 66 2.45 8.73 4.66
CA GLY A 66 1.17 9.10 5.25
C GLY A 66 0.02 8.23 4.75
N ALA A 67 -0.06 8.02 3.43
CA ALA A 67 -1.04 7.13 2.81
C ALA A 67 -0.89 5.66 3.26
N LEU A 68 0.34 5.22 3.52
CA LEU A 68 0.64 3.87 4.02
C LEU A 68 0.23 3.68 5.48
N VAL A 69 0.62 4.61 6.36
CA VAL A 69 0.46 4.50 7.82
C VAL A 69 -0.94 4.96 8.27
N GLY A 70 -1.56 5.89 7.53
CA GLY A 70 -2.85 6.49 7.85
C GLY A 70 -3.98 5.48 8.10
N PRO A 71 -4.22 4.49 7.22
CA PRO A 71 -5.25 3.47 7.43
C PRO A 71 -5.01 2.62 8.69
N VAL A 72 -3.75 2.33 9.03
CA VAL A 72 -3.40 1.55 10.23
C VAL A 72 -3.73 2.34 11.49
N ILE A 73 -3.27 3.59 11.58
CA ILE A 73 -3.56 4.47 12.72
C ILE A 73 -5.07 4.70 12.83
N GLY A 74 -5.74 5.02 11.73
CA GLY A 74 -7.18 5.24 11.68
C GLY A 74 -7.99 4.00 12.09
N GLY A 75 -7.56 2.81 11.67
CA GLY A 75 -8.17 1.54 12.05
C GLY A 75 -8.02 1.23 13.53
N VAL A 76 -6.82 1.42 14.10
CA VAL A 76 -6.55 1.24 15.53
C VAL A 76 -7.40 2.24 16.35
N MET A 77 -7.38 3.51 16.00
CA MET A 77 -8.18 4.54 16.68
C MET A 77 -9.68 4.26 16.61
N TYR A 78 -10.17 3.77 15.46
CA TYR A 78 -11.57 3.39 15.29
C TYR A 78 -11.98 2.28 16.28
N GLN A 79 -11.10 1.29 16.51
CA GLN A 79 -11.38 0.17 17.42
C GLN A 79 -11.38 0.61 18.89
N PHE A 80 -10.44 1.45 19.31
CA PHE A 80 -10.28 1.81 20.72
C PHE A 80 -11.12 3.04 21.14
N LEU A 81 -11.30 4.03 20.26
CA LEU A 81 -11.95 5.32 20.57
C LEU A 81 -13.23 5.56 19.76
N GLY A 82 -13.65 4.59 18.93
CA GLY A 82 -14.88 4.65 18.13
C GLY A 82 -14.77 5.50 16.87
N TYR A 83 -15.87 5.57 16.10
CA TYR A 83 -15.86 6.07 14.73
C TYR A 83 -15.49 7.56 14.54
N LYS A 84 -15.64 8.39 15.58
CA LYS A 84 -15.34 9.83 15.51
C LYS A 84 -13.85 10.14 15.63
N SER A 85 -13.08 9.22 16.23
CA SER A 85 -11.71 9.48 16.64
C SER A 85 -10.74 9.75 15.48
N PRO A 86 -10.80 9.05 14.32
CA PRO A 86 -9.87 9.33 13.22
C PRO A 86 -10.13 10.73 12.61
N PHE A 87 -11.39 11.16 12.56
CA PHE A 87 -11.76 12.48 12.05
C PHE A 87 -11.26 13.61 12.96
N LEU A 88 -11.35 13.44 14.27
CA LEU A 88 -10.82 14.41 15.23
C LEU A 88 -9.30 14.51 15.19
N LEU A 89 -8.60 13.39 14.98
CA LEU A 89 -7.15 13.40 14.83
C LEU A 89 -6.71 14.16 13.58
N ILE A 90 -7.32 13.87 12.42
CA ILE A 90 -7.00 14.59 11.19
C ILE A 90 -7.32 16.08 11.34
N ALA A 91 -8.49 16.43 11.88
CA ALA A 91 -8.86 17.82 12.13
C ALA A 91 -7.84 18.54 13.05
N GLY A 92 -7.38 17.88 14.11
CA GLY A 92 -6.34 18.40 15.00
C GLY A 92 -5.01 18.61 14.28
N MET A 93 -4.56 17.62 13.50
CA MET A 93 -3.32 17.72 12.72
C MET A 93 -3.38 18.85 11.68
N THR A 94 -4.51 19.04 11.00
CA THR A 94 -4.71 20.14 10.04
C THR A 94 -4.67 21.51 10.72
N VAL A 95 -5.24 21.64 11.92
CA VAL A 95 -5.15 22.91 12.68
C VAL A 95 -3.71 23.19 13.07
N VAL A 96 -2.96 22.18 13.52
CA VAL A 96 -1.54 22.36 13.86
C VAL A 96 -0.71 22.74 12.62
N ASP A 97 -0.91 22.08 11.48
CA ASP A 97 -0.25 22.44 10.21
C ASP A 97 -0.59 23.89 9.80
N GLY A 98 -1.87 24.28 9.86
CA GLY A 98 -2.31 25.64 9.57
C GLY A 98 -1.67 26.68 10.48
N VAL A 99 -1.62 26.42 11.80
CA VAL A 99 -0.95 27.32 12.76
C VAL A 99 0.55 27.39 12.48
N LEU A 100 1.21 26.25 12.20
CA LEU A 100 2.63 26.22 11.89
C LEU A 100 2.94 27.05 10.65
N ARG A 101 2.12 26.94 9.59
CA ARG A 101 2.25 27.77 8.38
C ARG A 101 2.03 29.26 8.64
N LEU A 102 1.15 29.62 9.58
CA LEU A 102 0.94 31.01 9.99
C LEU A 102 2.10 31.57 10.82
N LEU A 103 2.77 30.73 11.60
CA LEU A 103 3.90 31.10 12.45
C LEU A 103 5.23 31.13 11.69
N LEU A 104 5.38 30.35 10.63
CA LEU A 104 6.56 30.34 9.79
C LEU A 104 6.61 31.63 8.95
N PRO A 105 7.67 32.45 9.06
CA PRO A 105 7.80 33.66 8.25
C PRO A 105 7.83 33.28 6.77
N ARG A 106 6.88 33.80 5.99
CA ARG A 106 6.96 33.74 4.53
C ARG A 106 8.25 34.45 4.13
N LYS A 107 9.13 33.77 3.43
CA LYS A 107 10.32 34.40 2.83
C LYS A 107 9.88 35.22 1.62
N SER A 108 9.06 36.25 1.84
CA SER A 108 8.73 37.25 0.82
C SER A 108 9.63 38.46 1.01
N GLU A 109 10.32 38.86 -0.07
CA GLU A 109 10.82 40.23 -0.39
C GLU A 109 12.24 40.34 -0.96
N LEU A 110 12.97 39.26 -1.29
CA LEU A 110 14.37 39.42 -1.80
C LEU A 110 14.76 38.67 -3.09
N ALA A 111 13.84 38.00 -3.76
CA ALA A 111 13.99 37.70 -5.19
C ALA A 111 13.10 38.68 -5.93
N ALA A 112 13.70 39.45 -6.83
CA ALA A 112 13.05 40.50 -7.60
C ALA A 112 11.71 40.03 -8.17
N VAL A 113 10.78 40.98 -8.30
CA VAL A 113 9.66 40.88 -9.23
C VAL A 113 10.28 40.69 -10.62
N GLU A 114 10.57 39.45 -10.99
CA GLU A 114 10.70 39.07 -12.40
C GLU A 114 9.31 39.27 -12.99
N GLU A 115 9.23 40.05 -14.07
CA GLU A 115 7.98 40.34 -14.76
C GLU A 115 7.21 39.03 -14.98
N GLU A 116 5.98 38.94 -14.48
CA GLU A 116 5.03 37.89 -14.87
C GLU A 116 4.83 38.02 -16.38
N GLU A 117 5.57 37.25 -17.17
CA GLU A 117 5.20 37.01 -18.56
C GLU A 117 3.81 36.36 -18.54
N ASP A 118 2.84 37.00 -19.18
CA ASP A 118 1.45 36.57 -19.29
C ASP A 118 1.37 35.30 -20.15
N TYR A 119 1.76 34.19 -19.55
CA TYR A 119 1.70 32.87 -20.17
C TYR A 119 0.29 32.31 -20.02
N SER A 120 -0.47 32.34 -21.12
CA SER A 120 -1.75 31.64 -21.17
C SER A 120 -1.54 30.14 -20.91
N ILE A 121 -2.23 29.60 -19.89
CA ILE A 121 -2.18 28.17 -19.51
C ILE A 121 -2.45 27.26 -20.70
N LEU A 122 -3.33 27.69 -21.62
CA LEU A 122 -3.64 26.92 -22.83
C LEU A 122 -2.43 26.80 -23.77
N ASN A 123 -1.62 27.86 -23.88
CA ASN A 123 -0.40 27.84 -24.69
C ASN A 123 0.68 26.97 -24.02
N PHE A 124 0.77 26.99 -22.69
CA PHE A 124 1.64 26.10 -21.93
C PHE A 124 1.25 24.61 -22.10
N LEU A 125 -0.05 24.30 -22.05
CA LEU A 125 -0.53 22.92 -22.27
C LEU A 125 -0.36 22.44 -23.72
N GLN A 126 -0.22 23.36 -24.68
CA GLN A 126 0.06 23.05 -26.08
C GLN A 126 1.56 22.90 -26.37
N ASP A 127 2.44 23.20 -25.41
CA ASP A 127 3.87 22.99 -25.57
C ASP A 127 4.16 21.49 -25.75
N PRO A 128 4.85 21.08 -26.85
CA PRO A 128 5.16 19.68 -27.12
C PRO A 128 5.98 19.02 -26.02
N TYR A 129 6.85 19.75 -25.31
CA TYR A 129 7.63 19.21 -24.19
C TYR A 129 6.75 18.92 -22.98
N VAL A 130 5.79 19.79 -22.68
CA VAL A 130 4.81 19.60 -21.59
C VAL A 130 3.90 18.43 -21.90
N MET A 131 3.35 18.34 -23.11
CA MET A 131 2.53 17.18 -23.50
C MET A 131 3.30 15.87 -23.47
N THR A 132 4.56 15.87 -23.93
CA THR A 132 5.39 14.65 -23.94
C THR A 132 5.71 14.18 -22.53
N THR A 133 6.07 15.09 -21.63
CA THR A 133 6.34 14.75 -20.22
C THR A 133 5.08 14.31 -19.48
N ALA A 134 3.95 14.99 -19.70
CA ALA A 134 2.66 14.60 -19.14
C ALA A 134 2.23 13.21 -19.62
N GLY A 135 2.35 12.93 -20.91
CA GLY A 135 2.05 11.61 -21.48
C GLY A 135 2.94 10.51 -20.90
N LEU A 136 4.25 10.79 -20.78
CA LEU A 136 5.22 9.84 -20.23
C LEU A 136 5.02 9.59 -18.73
N ALA A 137 4.45 10.54 -17.98
CA ALA A 137 4.09 10.36 -16.57
C ALA A 137 2.75 9.64 -16.40
N LEU A 138 1.75 9.96 -17.23
CA LEU A 138 0.39 9.43 -17.15
C LEU A 138 0.35 7.92 -17.42
N VAL A 139 1.03 7.46 -18.48
CA VAL A 139 0.92 6.07 -18.94
C VAL A 139 1.46 5.08 -17.89
N PRO A 140 2.70 5.22 -17.35
CA PRO A 140 3.20 4.30 -16.33
C PRO A 140 2.37 4.31 -15.05
N SER A 141 1.90 5.49 -14.63
CA SER A 141 1.07 5.64 -13.44
C SER A 141 -0.26 4.91 -13.61
N ALA A 142 -0.96 5.14 -14.72
CA ALA A 142 -2.23 4.48 -15.01
C ALA A 142 -2.07 2.96 -15.11
N VAL A 143 -1.01 2.48 -15.78
CA VAL A 143 -0.72 1.05 -15.90
C VAL A 143 -0.44 0.42 -14.53
N GLY A 144 0.36 1.08 -13.67
CA GLY A 144 0.67 0.60 -12.33
C GLY A 144 -0.58 0.43 -11.45
N TYR A 145 -1.44 1.46 -11.40
CA TYR A 145 -2.69 1.41 -10.62
C TYR A 145 -3.67 0.36 -11.15
N VAL A 146 -3.82 0.25 -12.48
CA VAL A 146 -4.69 -0.77 -13.10
C VAL A 146 -4.18 -2.17 -12.77
N ILE A 147 -2.89 -2.45 -12.97
CA ILE A 147 -2.31 -3.76 -12.66
C ILE A 147 -2.51 -4.11 -11.19
N GLY A 148 -2.25 -3.19 -10.27
CA GLY A 148 -2.43 -3.42 -8.83
C GLY A 148 -3.86 -3.83 -8.46
N ALA A 149 -4.86 -3.12 -9.01
CA ALA A 149 -6.28 -3.41 -8.76
C ALA A 149 -6.71 -4.78 -9.32
N PHE A 150 -6.32 -5.08 -10.56
CA PHE A 150 -6.69 -6.33 -11.23
C PHE A 150 -5.96 -7.55 -10.65
N LEU A 151 -4.68 -7.42 -10.33
CA LEU A 151 -3.89 -8.52 -9.76
C LEU A 151 -4.44 -8.94 -8.38
N SER A 152 -4.78 -7.97 -7.55
CA SER A 152 -5.41 -8.21 -6.24
C SER A 152 -6.75 -8.94 -6.39
N SER A 153 -7.58 -8.49 -7.33
CA SER A 153 -8.87 -9.12 -7.64
C SER A 153 -8.70 -10.56 -8.12
N LYS A 154 -7.74 -10.81 -9.03
CA LYS A 154 -7.49 -12.14 -9.59
C LYS A 154 -6.93 -13.11 -8.56
N LEU A 155 -6.02 -12.64 -7.69
CA LEU A 155 -5.48 -13.43 -6.60
C LEU A 155 -6.59 -13.94 -5.67
N VAL A 156 -7.54 -13.05 -5.33
CA VAL A 156 -8.68 -13.42 -4.47
C VAL A 156 -9.60 -14.42 -5.15
N GLU A 157 -9.89 -14.24 -6.43
CA GLU A 157 -10.68 -15.20 -7.24
C GLU A 157 -10.02 -16.59 -7.25
N MET A 158 -8.70 -16.65 -7.53
CA MET A 158 -7.94 -17.90 -7.56
C MET A 158 -7.82 -18.57 -6.19
N ALA A 159 -7.80 -17.77 -5.12
CA ALA A 159 -7.72 -18.28 -3.75
C ALA A 159 -9.08 -18.70 -3.17
N GLY A 160 -10.20 -18.34 -3.82
CA GLY A 160 -11.54 -18.60 -3.31
C GLY A 160 -11.82 -17.86 -1.99
N TRP A 161 -11.15 -16.73 -1.74
CA TRP A 161 -11.31 -15.99 -0.50
C TRP A 161 -12.57 -15.12 -0.52
N HIS A 162 -13.38 -15.23 0.53
CA HIS A 162 -14.63 -14.48 0.69
C HIS A 162 -14.63 -13.77 2.05
N GLY A 163 -15.43 -12.71 2.19
CA GLY A 163 -15.55 -11.95 3.44
C GLY A 163 -14.26 -11.22 3.81
N SER A 164 -13.84 -11.30 5.08
CA SER A 164 -12.72 -10.51 5.62
C SER A 164 -11.38 -10.74 4.90
N ARG A 165 -11.15 -11.93 4.34
CA ARG A 165 -9.90 -12.27 3.62
C ARG A 165 -9.76 -11.52 2.29
N TYR A 166 -10.87 -11.10 1.68
CA TYR A 166 -10.88 -10.29 0.46
C TYR A 166 -10.20 -8.94 0.71
N GLY A 167 -10.63 -8.23 1.77
CA GLY A 167 -10.07 -6.92 2.12
C GLY A 167 -8.59 -6.98 2.52
N SER A 168 -8.17 -8.04 3.23
CA SER A 168 -6.77 -8.23 3.61
C SER A 168 -5.84 -8.41 2.41
N ALA A 169 -6.28 -9.12 1.35
CA ALA A 169 -5.50 -9.29 0.14
C ALA A 169 -5.27 -7.96 -0.60
N PHE A 170 -6.30 -7.12 -0.68
CA PHE A 170 -6.19 -5.76 -1.21
C PHE A 170 -5.26 -4.89 -0.36
N ALA A 171 -5.36 -4.97 0.98
CA ALA A 171 -4.51 -4.20 1.88
C ALA A 171 -3.02 -4.57 1.73
N ILE A 172 -2.69 -5.86 1.57
CA ILE A 172 -1.31 -6.31 1.34
C ILE A 172 -0.78 -5.77 0.02
N SER A 173 -1.58 -5.81 -1.04
CA SER A 173 -1.19 -5.31 -2.36
C SER A 173 -0.97 -3.80 -2.37
N GLU A 174 -1.89 -3.02 -1.78
CA GLU A 174 -1.74 -1.58 -1.59
C GLU A 174 -0.50 -1.24 -0.77
N THR A 175 -0.27 -1.96 0.34
CA THR A 175 0.93 -1.77 1.17
C THR A 175 2.22 -1.99 0.38
N ALA A 176 2.24 -2.98 -0.52
CA ALA A 176 3.38 -3.23 -1.39
C ALA A 176 3.60 -2.08 -2.39
N VAL A 177 2.52 -1.55 -2.98
CA VAL A 177 2.58 -0.39 -3.89
C VAL A 177 3.09 0.84 -3.14
N CYS A 178 2.54 1.17 -1.98
CA CYS A 178 3.01 2.32 -1.20
C CYS A 178 4.47 2.16 -0.78
N THR A 179 4.89 0.96 -0.36
CA THR A 179 6.30 0.70 0.04
C THR A 179 7.24 0.87 -1.15
N ALA A 180 6.88 0.33 -2.33
CA ALA A 180 7.67 0.49 -3.54
C ALA A 180 7.79 1.97 -3.95
N THR A 181 6.69 2.72 -3.84
CA THR A 181 6.66 4.17 -4.12
C THR A 181 7.53 4.96 -3.12
N VAL A 182 7.48 4.64 -1.82
CA VAL A 182 8.34 5.27 -0.79
C VAL A 182 9.82 5.03 -1.10
N VAL A 183 10.20 3.78 -1.39
CA VAL A 183 11.59 3.45 -1.73
C VAL A 183 12.01 4.15 -3.01
N GLY A 184 11.17 4.08 -4.06
CA GLY A 184 11.43 4.69 -5.36
C GLY A 184 11.62 6.20 -5.30
N LEU A 185 10.76 6.91 -4.56
CA LEU A 185 10.88 8.36 -4.36
C LEU A 185 12.08 8.72 -3.48
N GLY A 186 12.36 7.93 -2.45
CA GLY A 186 13.50 8.15 -1.54
C GLY A 186 14.86 8.03 -2.23
N ILE A 187 15.03 7.07 -3.14
CA ILE A 187 16.29 6.86 -3.87
C ILE A 187 16.33 7.57 -5.23
N GLY A 188 15.17 7.96 -5.78
CA GLY A 188 15.03 8.45 -7.15
C GLY A 188 15.87 9.69 -7.44
N GLY A 189 15.92 10.66 -6.51
CA GLY A 189 16.74 11.87 -6.67
C GLY A 189 18.25 11.58 -6.71
N PHE A 190 18.72 10.60 -5.94
CA PHE A 190 20.11 10.15 -5.95
C PHE A 190 20.45 9.38 -7.23
N LEU A 191 19.56 8.49 -7.66
CA LEU A 191 19.70 7.73 -8.90
C LEU A 191 19.73 8.66 -10.12
N LEU A 192 18.85 9.66 -10.16
CA LEU A 192 18.80 10.64 -11.23
C LEU A 192 20.13 11.39 -11.38
N ASN A 193 20.72 11.83 -10.26
CA ASN A 193 21.98 12.55 -10.25
C ASN A 193 23.20 11.67 -10.57
N SER A 194 23.18 10.40 -10.14
CA SER A 194 24.34 9.50 -10.27
C SER A 194 24.37 8.73 -11.60
N VAL A 195 23.21 8.28 -12.09
CA VAL A 195 23.07 7.37 -13.22
C VAL A 195 22.53 8.08 -14.46
N GLY A 196 21.90 9.25 -14.27
CA GLY A 196 21.29 10.04 -15.33
C GLY A 196 19.89 9.55 -15.72
N PHE A 197 19.07 10.48 -16.21
CA PHE A 197 17.65 10.23 -16.52
C PHE A 197 17.44 9.07 -17.51
N PHE A 198 18.25 9.02 -18.58
CA PHE A 198 18.11 8.00 -19.63
C PHE A 198 18.29 6.58 -19.09
N TRP A 199 19.36 6.33 -18.35
CA TRP A 199 19.68 5.02 -17.79
C TRP A 199 18.71 4.61 -16.69
N MET A 200 18.21 5.57 -15.89
CA MET A 200 17.16 5.32 -14.91
C MET A 200 15.87 4.79 -15.58
N MET A 201 15.43 5.46 -16.65
CA MET A 201 14.24 5.05 -17.40
C MET A 201 14.43 3.71 -18.12
N LEU A 202 15.60 3.48 -18.71
CA LEU A 202 15.94 2.20 -19.36
C LEU A 202 15.97 1.04 -18.33
N GLY A 203 16.55 1.28 -17.14
CA GLY A 203 16.58 0.30 -16.05
C GLY A 203 15.17 -0.06 -15.56
N ALA A 204 14.30 0.93 -15.34
CA ALA A 204 12.92 0.71 -14.94
C ALA A 204 12.13 -0.10 -16.00
N GLY A 205 12.33 0.22 -17.29
CA GLY A 205 11.70 -0.49 -18.39
C GLY A 205 12.16 -1.95 -18.50
N THR A 206 13.47 -2.18 -18.43
CA THR A 206 14.04 -3.54 -18.48
C THR A 206 13.60 -4.40 -17.30
N PHE A 207 13.53 -3.85 -16.09
CA PHE A 207 13.02 -4.54 -14.91
C PHE A 207 11.55 -4.97 -15.07
N ASN A 208 10.69 -4.11 -15.62
CA ASN A 208 9.30 -4.46 -15.93
C ASN A 208 9.19 -5.61 -16.96
N ILE A 209 10.03 -5.58 -18.01
CA ILE A 209 10.05 -6.65 -19.02
C ILE A 209 10.52 -7.97 -18.42
N LEU A 210 11.55 -7.94 -17.56
CA LEU A 210 12.08 -9.13 -16.88
C LEU A 210 11.09 -9.74 -15.88
N LEU A 211 10.21 -8.94 -15.29
CA LEU A 211 9.15 -9.42 -14.40
C LEU A 211 7.92 -9.95 -15.15
N SER A 212 7.73 -9.58 -16.43
CA SER A 212 6.60 -10.02 -17.26
C SER A 212 6.38 -11.56 -17.30
N PRO A 213 7.42 -12.42 -17.38
CA PRO A 213 7.26 -13.88 -17.34
C PRO A 213 6.61 -14.41 -16.06
N LEU A 214 6.72 -13.71 -14.92
CA LEU A 214 6.04 -14.11 -13.68
C LEU A 214 4.50 -14.03 -13.82
N ALA A 215 3.98 -13.16 -14.70
CA ALA A 215 2.55 -13.12 -15.00
C ALA A 215 2.05 -14.41 -15.67
N ILE A 216 2.92 -15.12 -16.40
CA ILE A 216 2.60 -16.42 -17.00
C ILE A 216 2.44 -17.49 -15.90
N LEU A 217 3.19 -17.38 -14.80
CA LEU A 217 3.08 -18.29 -13.66
C LEU A 217 1.69 -18.21 -12.99
N LEU A 218 1.09 -17.01 -12.97
CA LEU A 218 -0.26 -16.79 -12.45
C LEU A 218 -1.36 -17.40 -13.34
N ARG A 219 -1.05 -17.77 -14.59
CA ARG A 219 -2.01 -18.40 -15.52
C ARG A 219 -2.35 -19.83 -15.12
N ASN A 220 -1.41 -20.54 -14.48
CA ASN A 220 -1.56 -21.94 -14.07
C ASN A 220 -1.34 -22.09 -12.54
N PRO A 221 -2.31 -21.70 -11.71
CA PRO A 221 -2.20 -21.89 -10.26
C PRO A 221 -1.99 -23.36 -9.89
N PRO A 222 -1.25 -23.67 -8.81
CA PRO A 222 -1.16 -25.03 -8.28
C PRO A 222 -2.58 -25.56 -7.99
N SER A 223 -2.83 -26.83 -8.31
CA SER A 223 -4.12 -27.49 -8.10
C SER A 223 -4.59 -27.34 -6.66
N LYS A 224 -5.92 -27.26 -6.43
CA LYS A 224 -6.52 -27.14 -5.08
C LYS A 224 -5.93 -28.15 -4.10
N GLU A 225 -5.71 -29.39 -4.57
CA GLU A 225 -5.10 -30.47 -3.79
C GLU A 225 -3.66 -30.16 -3.33
N LYS A 226 -2.85 -29.54 -4.20
CA LYS A 226 -1.48 -29.15 -3.88
C LYS A 226 -1.44 -27.95 -2.93
N LYS A 227 -2.44 -27.06 -3.04
CA LYS A 227 -2.59 -25.88 -2.17
C LYS A 227 -3.02 -26.27 -0.75
N GLU A 228 -4.01 -27.16 -0.61
CA GLU A 228 -4.37 -27.72 0.70
C GLU A 228 -3.20 -28.47 1.34
N LYS A 229 -2.45 -29.26 0.56
CA LYS A 229 -1.24 -29.94 1.06
C LYS A 229 -0.16 -28.95 1.52
N LEU A 230 0.08 -27.86 0.79
CA LEU A 230 1.05 -26.83 1.19
C LEU A 230 0.60 -26.01 2.40
N GLU A 231 -0.68 -25.63 2.47
CA GLU A 231 -1.26 -24.91 3.61
C GLU A 231 -1.27 -25.80 4.87
N PHE A 232 -1.57 -27.10 4.71
CA PHE A 232 -1.47 -28.10 5.79
C PHE A 232 -0.02 -28.28 6.26
N LEU A 233 0.94 -28.42 5.34
CA LEU A 233 2.36 -28.56 5.67
C LEU A 233 2.94 -27.29 6.31
N GLN A 234 2.54 -26.10 5.86
CA GLN A 234 2.96 -24.84 6.45
C GLN A 234 2.37 -24.66 7.85
N GLY A 235 1.08 -24.92 8.06
CA GLY A 235 0.47 -24.91 9.39
C GLY A 235 1.13 -25.92 10.34
N PHE A 236 1.46 -27.11 9.83
CA PHE A 236 2.17 -28.14 10.57
C PHE A 236 3.60 -27.72 10.96
N LEU A 237 4.37 -27.13 10.04
CA LEU A 237 5.72 -26.64 10.31
C LEU A 237 5.71 -25.48 11.33
N GLN A 238 4.69 -24.63 11.27
CA GLN A 238 4.55 -23.48 12.18
C GLN A 238 4.17 -23.93 13.60
N GLU A 239 3.28 -24.92 13.74
CA GLU A 239 3.01 -25.56 15.03
C GLU A 239 4.21 -26.34 15.57
N ALA A 240 4.96 -27.04 14.71
CA ALA A 240 6.18 -27.75 15.11
C ALA A 240 7.29 -26.79 15.57
N PHE A 241 7.44 -25.65 14.89
CA PHE A 241 8.38 -24.59 15.28
C PHE A 241 7.97 -23.97 16.63
N PHE A 242 6.69 -23.68 16.83
CA PHE A 242 6.18 -23.15 18.11
C PHE A 242 6.37 -24.14 19.26
N LEU A 243 6.17 -25.45 19.02
CA LEU A 243 6.43 -26.48 20.02
C LEU A 243 7.92 -26.57 20.38
N GLN A 244 8.81 -26.41 19.39
CA GLN A 244 10.25 -26.41 19.60
C GLN A 244 10.70 -25.20 20.44
N GLU A 245 10.14 -24.02 20.17
CA GLU A 245 10.40 -22.78 20.91
C GLU A 245 9.84 -22.85 22.35
N PHE A 246 8.60 -23.35 22.51
CA PHE A 246 7.96 -23.56 23.81
C PHE A 246 8.71 -24.56 24.70
N LEU A 247 9.25 -25.64 24.13
CA LEU A 247 10.08 -26.63 24.82
C LEU A 247 11.47 -26.08 25.19
N GLN A 248 11.99 -25.10 24.45
CA GLN A 248 13.22 -24.40 24.80
C GLN A 248 13.03 -23.40 25.95
N GLU A 249 11.90 -22.68 25.98
CA GLU A 249 11.63 -21.70 27.04
C GLU A 249 11.17 -22.35 28.36
N ASN A 250 10.59 -23.56 28.33
CA ASN A 250 10.06 -24.24 29.51
C ASN A 250 10.67 -25.64 29.67
N PRO A 251 11.76 -25.81 30.44
CA PRO A 251 12.28 -27.14 30.75
C PRO A 251 11.31 -27.89 31.67
N PHE A 252 10.49 -28.76 31.09
CA PHE A 252 9.52 -29.57 31.83
C PHE A 252 10.23 -30.62 32.72
N PRO A 253 9.79 -30.84 33.97
CA PRO A 253 10.26 -31.96 34.79
C PRO A 253 9.91 -33.30 34.13
N ALA A 254 10.83 -34.27 34.21
CA ALA A 254 10.89 -35.49 33.37
C ALA A 254 9.62 -36.36 33.28
N GLY A 255 8.65 -36.22 34.19
CA GLY A 255 7.36 -36.93 34.15
C GLY A 255 6.26 -36.25 33.32
N MET A 256 6.33 -34.93 33.10
CA MET A 256 5.25 -34.16 32.45
C MET A 256 5.36 -34.17 30.91
N LEU A 257 6.57 -34.34 30.39
CA LEU A 257 6.86 -34.41 28.95
C LEU A 257 6.22 -35.65 28.30
N GLN A 258 6.21 -36.79 29.00
CA GLN A 258 5.58 -38.03 28.49
C GLN A 258 4.07 -37.90 28.35
N VAL A 259 3.39 -37.25 29.31
CA VAL A 259 1.94 -37.04 29.30
C VAL A 259 1.54 -36.06 28.19
N PHE A 260 2.34 -35.01 27.98
CA PHE A 260 2.12 -34.03 26.93
C PHE A 260 2.32 -34.65 25.53
N LEU A 261 3.41 -35.40 25.33
CA LEU A 261 3.67 -36.14 24.07
C LEU A 261 2.59 -37.18 23.78
N GLN A 262 2.09 -37.91 24.79
CA GLN A 262 1.00 -38.87 24.62
C GLN A 262 -0.31 -38.20 24.18
N LYS A 263 -0.68 -37.07 24.79
CA LYS A 263 -1.88 -36.30 24.39
C LYS A 263 -1.72 -35.72 23.00
N PHE A 264 -0.56 -35.14 22.67
CA PHE A 264 -0.27 -34.58 21.36
C PHE A 264 -0.31 -35.64 20.25
N LEU A 265 0.27 -36.82 20.50
CA LEU A 265 0.21 -37.95 19.57
C LEU A 265 -1.19 -38.58 19.48
N GLN A 266 -2.01 -38.53 20.53
CA GLN A 266 -3.40 -39.01 20.44
C GLN A 266 -4.32 -38.06 19.66
N GLU A 267 -4.19 -36.75 19.85
CA GLU A 267 -5.03 -35.76 19.13
C GLU A 267 -4.60 -35.58 17.67
N LYS A 268 -3.29 -35.59 17.38
CA LYS A 268 -2.75 -35.25 16.05
C LYS A 268 -2.08 -36.42 15.32
N GLY A 269 -1.81 -37.54 16.00
CA GLY A 269 -1.16 -38.73 15.42
C GLY A 269 -1.83 -39.37 14.20
N PRO A 270 -3.18 -39.43 14.11
CA PRO A 270 -3.85 -39.95 12.91
C PRO A 270 -3.52 -39.11 11.66
N ASN A 271 -3.40 -37.79 11.82
CA ASN A 271 -3.07 -36.86 10.73
C ASN A 271 -1.57 -36.89 10.37
N ILE A 272 -0.70 -37.15 11.36
CA ILE A 272 0.76 -37.31 11.16
C ILE A 272 1.06 -38.59 10.38
N LEU A 273 0.43 -39.72 10.76
CA LEU A 273 0.59 -40.99 10.05
C LEU A 273 0.05 -40.90 8.62
N ALA A 274 -1.10 -40.23 8.41
CA ALA A 274 -1.65 -40.00 7.07
C ALA A 274 -0.70 -39.16 6.19
N ALA A 275 -0.06 -38.12 6.74
CA ALA A 275 0.89 -37.29 6.02
C ALA A 275 2.20 -38.02 5.67
N CYS A 276 2.75 -38.81 6.59
CA CYS A 276 3.92 -39.66 6.33
C CYS A 276 3.62 -40.74 5.28
N PHE A 277 2.46 -41.39 5.36
CA PHE A 277 2.05 -42.42 4.40
C PHE A 277 1.83 -41.86 3.00
N PHE A 278 1.24 -40.66 2.88
CA PHE A 278 1.07 -39.96 1.61
C PHE A 278 2.40 -39.51 0.98
N ASN A 279 3.36 -39.04 1.78
CA ASN A 279 4.68 -38.65 1.28
C ASN A 279 5.53 -39.87 0.86
N LEU A 280 5.38 -41.03 1.52
CA LEU A 280 6.04 -42.27 1.10
C LEU A 280 5.48 -42.81 -0.23
N LEU A 281 4.15 -42.69 -0.43
CA LEU A 281 3.47 -43.05 -1.69
C LEU A 281 3.78 -42.09 -2.85
N ALA A 282 4.04 -40.81 -2.56
CA ALA A 282 4.46 -39.82 -3.56
C ALA A 282 5.94 -39.96 -3.95
N ALA A 283 6.79 -40.49 -3.06
CA ALA A 283 8.20 -40.76 -3.36
C ALA A 283 8.44 -42.05 -4.18
N THR A 284 7.39 -42.83 -4.45
CA THR A 284 7.44 -44.10 -5.18
C THR A 284 6.73 -44.07 -6.54
N LYS A 285 6.42 -42.88 -7.07
CA LYS A 285 5.95 -42.67 -8.45
C LYS A 285 6.75 -41.59 -9.17
#